data_AF-A0A1Y6EQ93-F1
#
_entry.id   AF-A0A1Y6EQ93-F1
#
_cell.length_a   1.000
_cell.length_b   1.000
_cell.length_c   1.000
_cell.angle_alpha   90.00
_cell.angle_beta   90.00
_cell.angle_gamma   90.00
#
_symmetry.space_group_name_H-M   'P 1'
#
loop_
_entity.id
_entity.type
_entity.pdbx_description
1 polymer ?
#
loop_
_entity_poly.entity_id
_entity_poly.type
_entity_poly.pdbx_seq_one_letter_code
_entity_poly.pdbx_strand_id
1 'polypeptide(L)'
;MDTATADIIAGLRAAGLAGEGEVVLEPLTGGVSCDVWRVDGPAGPIVIKRPLEQLRVAAEWHAPVERGASEVRWLRRARGVDPHLVPEVLAELPGHGFAMRFLPDCPVWKDELIAGRVDPAFAAAVGRGIVAVHAATANSAADRDAFPTDAMFRALRVDPFLLFVAQKDAELASALYALADDLSSRKVALVHGDVSPKNILVGADGPVFLDAECAVYGDPAFDLAFCTTHLLLKAVWLGHERLGEAAAALVEAYRAGIDWEDADELLLRAGKLTAALLLARVEGKSPAPYLTDPHHKQIVRDQARALLLAPAPIDALVANWKRTKE
;
A
#
# COMPACT_ATOMS: atom_id res chain seq x y z
N MET A 1 23.67 -23.06 10.35
CA MET A 1 22.33 -22.61 9.90
C MET A 1 21.61 -22.14 11.14
N ASP A 2 21.13 -20.90 11.19
CA ASP A 2 20.37 -20.42 12.34
C ASP A 2 19.05 -21.20 12.46
N THR A 3 18.58 -21.40 13.69
CA THR A 3 17.32 -22.08 14.04
C THR A 3 16.15 -21.63 13.16
N ALA A 4 15.99 -20.32 12.96
CA ALA A 4 14.90 -19.79 12.16
C ALA A 4 14.99 -20.16 10.66
N THR A 5 16.19 -20.38 10.14
CA THR A 5 16.41 -20.88 8.77
C THR A 5 16.05 -22.36 8.66
N ALA A 6 16.40 -23.16 9.67
CA ALA A 6 16.05 -24.58 9.71
C ALA A 6 14.52 -24.77 9.78
N ASP A 7 13.82 -23.95 10.54
CA ASP A 7 12.36 -23.99 10.66
C ASP A 7 11.66 -23.64 9.34
N ILE A 8 12.17 -22.64 8.61
CA ILE A 8 11.66 -22.30 7.27
C ILE A 8 11.82 -23.49 6.33
N ILE A 9 13.02 -24.09 6.26
CA ILE A 9 13.29 -25.22 5.36
C ILE A 9 12.42 -26.43 5.72
N ALA A 10 12.24 -26.71 7.02
CA ALA A 10 11.36 -27.77 7.49
C ALA A 10 9.90 -27.50 7.06
N GLY A 11 9.41 -26.26 7.20
CA GLY A 11 8.09 -25.85 6.74
C GLY A 11 7.90 -26.01 5.23
N LEU A 12 8.89 -25.61 4.42
CA LEU A 12 8.86 -25.78 2.96
C LEU A 12 8.78 -27.25 2.56
N ARG A 13 9.57 -28.12 3.21
CA ARG A 13 9.55 -29.57 2.94
C ARG A 13 8.22 -30.19 3.35
N ALA A 14 7.69 -29.83 4.51
CA ALA A 14 6.37 -30.28 4.96
C ALA A 14 5.25 -29.86 3.99
N ALA A 15 5.37 -28.68 3.38
CA ALA A 15 4.45 -28.19 2.36
C ALA A 15 4.70 -28.75 0.94
N GLY A 16 5.72 -29.60 0.75
CA GLY A 16 6.09 -30.13 -0.58
C GLY A 16 6.69 -29.09 -1.52
N LEU A 17 7.13 -27.93 -1.01
CA LEU A 17 7.68 -26.82 -1.77
C LEU A 17 9.22 -26.87 -1.89
N ALA A 18 9.87 -27.79 -1.20
CA ALA A 18 11.30 -28.05 -1.29
C ALA A 18 11.59 -29.56 -1.27
N GLY A 19 12.63 -29.98 -2.00
CA GLY A 19 13.07 -31.38 -2.03
C GLY A 19 13.96 -31.77 -0.84
N GLU A 20 14.45 -33.01 -0.87
CA GLU A 20 15.38 -33.55 0.13
C GLU A 20 16.80 -32.97 0.00
N GLY A 21 17.12 -32.36 -1.15
CA GLY A 21 18.41 -31.71 -1.40
C GLY A 21 18.66 -30.43 -0.59
N GLU A 22 19.78 -29.78 -0.89
CA GLU A 22 20.12 -28.48 -0.32
C GLU A 22 19.10 -27.41 -0.75
N VAL A 23 18.62 -26.63 0.21
CA VAL A 23 17.69 -25.52 -0.01
C VAL A 23 18.45 -24.21 0.17
N VAL A 24 18.62 -23.47 -0.91
CA VAL A 24 19.30 -22.17 -0.91
C VAL A 24 18.25 -21.06 -0.79
N LEU A 25 18.39 -20.25 0.26
CA LEU A 25 17.57 -19.06 0.50
C LEU A 25 18.31 -17.84 -0.03
N GLU A 26 18.00 -17.41 -1.25
CA GLU A 26 18.61 -16.23 -1.87
C GLU A 26 17.92 -14.97 -1.38
N PRO A 27 18.59 -14.05 -0.64
CA PRO A 27 17.94 -12.86 -0.13
C PRO A 27 17.48 -11.92 -1.25
N LEU A 28 16.22 -11.50 -1.20
CA LEU A 28 15.70 -10.39 -2.01
C LEU A 28 15.81 -9.09 -1.21
N THR A 29 16.21 -8.01 -1.89
CA THR A 29 16.45 -6.71 -1.25
C THR A 29 15.23 -5.78 -1.36
N GLY A 30 15.19 -4.73 -0.55
CA GLY A 30 14.22 -3.63 -0.68
C GLY A 30 13.17 -3.50 0.42
N GLY A 31 13.01 -4.52 1.28
CA GLY A 31 12.09 -4.48 2.44
C GLY A 31 12.79 -4.15 3.76
N VAL A 32 12.14 -3.34 4.61
CA VAL A 32 12.62 -3.04 5.98
C VAL A 32 11.84 -3.78 7.07
N SER A 33 10.62 -4.23 6.77
CA SER A 33 9.71 -4.90 7.72
C SER A 33 9.77 -6.42 7.67
N CYS A 34 10.31 -7.01 6.61
CA CYS A 34 10.38 -8.46 6.43
C CYS A 34 11.76 -8.88 5.95
N ASP A 35 12.10 -10.13 6.24
CA ASP A 35 13.04 -10.86 5.41
C ASP A 35 12.28 -11.48 4.23
N VAL A 36 12.92 -11.42 3.05
CA VAL A 36 12.36 -11.95 1.81
C VAL A 36 13.44 -12.76 1.12
N TRP A 37 13.10 -13.96 0.69
CA TRP A 37 14.01 -14.85 -0.02
C TRP A 37 13.36 -15.42 -1.27
N ARG A 38 14.15 -15.63 -2.32
CA ARG A 38 13.82 -16.52 -3.43
C ARG A 38 14.37 -17.90 -3.12
N VAL A 39 13.58 -18.93 -3.44
CA VAL A 39 13.99 -20.34 -3.38
C VAL A 39 13.58 -21.01 -4.67
N ASP A 40 14.48 -21.79 -5.25
CA ASP A 40 14.16 -22.68 -6.37
C ASP A 40 13.51 -23.96 -5.86
N GLY A 41 12.20 -24.07 -6.07
CA GLY A 41 11.40 -25.24 -5.71
C GLY A 41 11.24 -26.21 -6.89
N PRO A 42 10.74 -27.43 -6.63
CA PRO A 42 10.55 -28.46 -7.66
C PRO A 42 9.51 -28.05 -8.74
N ALA A 43 8.56 -27.19 -8.38
CA ALA A 43 7.54 -26.64 -9.29
C ALA A 43 7.88 -25.24 -9.80
N GLY A 44 9.15 -24.83 -9.70
CA GLY A 44 9.64 -23.49 -10.05
C GLY A 44 9.95 -22.61 -8.85
N PRO A 45 10.43 -21.38 -9.09
CA PRO A 45 10.84 -20.46 -8.04
C PRO A 45 9.66 -19.99 -7.19
N ILE A 46 9.92 -19.80 -5.90
CA ILE A 46 8.98 -19.27 -4.91
C ILE A 46 9.63 -18.12 -4.13
N VAL A 47 8.80 -17.27 -3.55
CA VAL A 47 9.22 -16.23 -2.60
C VAL A 47 8.78 -16.64 -1.22
N ILE A 48 9.69 -16.52 -0.25
CA ILE A 48 9.39 -16.67 1.17
C ILE A 48 9.46 -15.29 1.78
N LYS A 49 8.42 -14.92 2.51
CA LYS A 49 8.36 -13.68 3.27
C LYS A 49 8.19 -14.00 4.74
N ARG A 50 8.99 -13.39 5.60
CA ARG A 50 8.91 -13.51 7.05
C ARG A 50 8.94 -12.14 7.71
N PRO A 51 7.92 -11.76 8.50
CA PRO A 51 7.90 -10.49 9.22
C PRO A 51 8.98 -10.44 10.30
N LEU A 52 9.58 -9.26 10.49
CA LEU A 52 10.53 -8.96 11.56
C LEU A 52 9.83 -8.31 12.76
N GLU A 53 10.19 -8.66 13.99
CA GLU A 53 9.66 -7.94 15.16
C GLU A 53 10.12 -6.47 15.18
N GLN A 54 11.41 -6.24 14.90
CA GLN A 54 12.00 -4.92 14.77
C GLN A 54 12.29 -4.58 13.29
N LEU A 55 11.81 -3.43 12.84
CA LEU A 55 12.04 -2.94 11.48
C LEU A 55 13.48 -2.45 11.31
N ARG A 56 14.05 -2.67 10.13
CA ARG A 56 15.40 -2.22 9.74
C ARG A 56 15.41 -0.73 9.34
N VAL A 57 15.09 0.14 10.30
CA VAL A 57 15.11 1.61 10.14
C VAL A 57 16.00 2.25 11.22
N ALA A 58 16.41 3.50 11.00
CA ALA A 58 17.35 4.18 11.90
C ALA A 58 16.80 4.44 13.31
N ALA A 59 15.47 4.58 13.42
CA ALA A 59 14.77 4.68 14.69
C ALA A 59 14.34 3.29 15.18
N GLU A 60 14.26 3.11 16.50
CA GLU A 60 13.64 1.91 17.04
C GLU A 60 12.15 1.88 16.67
N TRP A 61 11.76 0.89 15.88
CA TRP A 61 10.39 0.70 15.42
C TRP A 61 10.04 -0.79 15.45
N HIS A 62 9.19 -1.16 16.41
CA HIS A 62 8.66 -2.52 16.54
C HIS A 62 7.28 -2.63 15.88
N ALA A 63 7.03 -3.77 15.24
CA ALA A 63 5.73 -4.07 14.64
C ALA A 63 5.31 -5.52 14.95
N PRO A 64 4.01 -5.78 15.22
CA PRO A 64 3.54 -7.13 15.51
C PRO A 64 3.73 -8.08 14.32
N VAL A 65 4.27 -9.27 14.57
CA VAL A 65 4.65 -10.24 13.52
C VAL A 65 3.43 -10.94 12.90
N GLU A 66 2.29 -10.97 13.59
CA GLU A 66 1.03 -11.49 13.09
C GLU A 66 0.50 -10.76 11.84
N ARG A 67 1.11 -9.63 11.47
CA ARG A 67 0.88 -8.95 10.20
C ARG A 67 1.13 -9.84 8.98
N GLY A 68 2.03 -10.82 9.07
CA GLY A 68 2.23 -11.81 8.01
C GLY A 68 0.96 -12.66 7.77
N ALA A 69 0.23 -13.01 8.83
CA ALA A 69 -1.04 -13.72 8.68
C ALA A 69 -2.14 -12.82 8.08
N SER A 70 -2.15 -11.53 8.42
CA SER A 70 -3.08 -10.56 7.85
C SER A 70 -2.84 -10.35 6.36
N GLU A 71 -1.58 -10.28 5.93
CA GLU A 71 -1.20 -10.24 4.52
C GLU A 71 -1.68 -11.49 3.77
N VAL A 72 -1.44 -12.70 4.32
CA VAL A 72 -1.93 -13.95 3.71
C VAL A 72 -3.45 -13.94 3.54
N ARG A 73 -4.21 -13.48 4.55
CA ARG A 73 -5.67 -13.37 4.46
C ARG A 73 -6.09 -12.41 3.35
N TRP A 74 -5.45 -11.25 3.25
CA TRP A 74 -5.76 -10.28 2.20
C TRP A 74 -5.43 -10.83 0.80
N LEU A 75 -4.23 -11.42 0.62
CA LEU A 75 -3.82 -12.03 -0.65
C LEU A 75 -4.79 -13.12 -1.09
N ARG A 76 -5.17 -14.04 -0.20
CA ARG A 76 -6.17 -15.08 -0.54
C ARG A 76 -7.52 -14.47 -0.89
N ARG A 77 -7.96 -13.44 -0.17
CA ARG A 77 -9.26 -12.80 -0.40
C ARG A 77 -9.29 -12.05 -1.74
N ALA A 78 -8.25 -11.31 -2.07
CA ALA A 78 -8.08 -10.61 -3.33
C ALA A 78 -7.95 -11.59 -4.52
N ARG A 79 -7.23 -12.71 -4.33
CA ARG A 79 -7.14 -13.78 -5.34
C ARG A 79 -8.50 -14.38 -5.69
N GLY A 80 -9.40 -14.46 -4.72
CA GLY A 80 -10.78 -14.91 -4.94
C GLY A 80 -11.64 -13.93 -5.73
N VAL A 81 -11.23 -12.66 -5.83
CA VAL A 81 -11.86 -11.64 -6.70
C VAL A 81 -11.32 -11.75 -8.11
N ASP A 82 -9.99 -11.73 -8.24
CA ASP A 82 -9.30 -11.93 -9.52
C ASP A 82 -7.92 -12.57 -9.24
N PRO A 83 -7.64 -13.76 -9.82
CA PRO A 83 -6.41 -14.49 -9.58
C PRO A 83 -5.15 -13.80 -10.13
N HIS A 84 -5.28 -12.79 -11.00
CA HIS A 84 -4.15 -12.04 -11.56
C HIS A 84 -3.73 -10.85 -10.68
N LEU A 85 -4.56 -10.41 -9.73
CA LEU A 85 -4.27 -9.25 -8.89
C LEU A 85 -3.16 -9.47 -7.86
N VAL A 86 -2.83 -10.72 -7.55
CA VAL A 86 -1.94 -11.07 -6.43
C VAL A 86 -1.18 -12.37 -6.72
N PRO A 87 0.03 -12.54 -6.15
CA PRO A 87 0.69 -13.83 -6.20
C PRO A 87 -0.13 -14.89 -5.45
N GLU A 88 -0.04 -16.13 -5.92
CA GLU A 88 -0.61 -17.29 -5.21
C GLU A 88 0.15 -17.52 -3.91
N VAL A 89 -0.55 -17.55 -2.77
CA VAL A 89 0.01 -18.03 -1.50
C VAL A 89 0.02 -19.56 -1.52
N LEU A 90 1.21 -20.15 -1.42
CA LEU A 90 1.45 -21.59 -1.54
C LEU A 90 1.41 -22.29 -0.19
N ALA A 91 1.95 -21.66 0.85
CA ALA A 91 1.96 -22.21 2.20
C ALA A 91 2.12 -21.11 3.25
N GLU A 92 1.52 -21.31 4.41
CA GLU A 92 1.90 -20.60 5.64
C GLU A 92 3.06 -21.35 6.31
N LEU A 93 3.99 -20.62 6.90
CA LEU A 93 5.21 -21.12 7.51
C LEU A 93 5.29 -20.67 8.99
N PRO A 94 6.16 -21.29 9.81
CA PRO A 94 6.38 -20.87 11.19
C PRO A 94 6.72 -19.37 11.33
N GLY A 95 6.40 -18.78 12.49
CA GLY A 95 6.72 -17.38 12.80
C GLY A 95 5.96 -16.36 11.95
N HIS A 96 4.74 -16.71 11.49
CA HIS A 96 3.93 -15.88 10.57
C HIS A 96 4.58 -15.63 9.20
N GLY A 97 5.58 -16.44 8.83
CA GLY A 97 6.10 -16.45 7.48
C GLY A 97 5.14 -17.13 6.51
N PHE A 98 5.35 -16.93 5.22
CA PHE A 98 4.61 -17.63 4.17
C PHE A 98 5.43 -17.75 2.89
N ALA A 99 5.07 -18.73 2.07
CA ALA A 99 5.59 -18.92 0.72
C ALA A 99 4.53 -18.50 -0.30
N MET A 100 4.95 -17.80 -1.35
CA MET A 100 4.11 -17.39 -2.47
C MET A 100 4.82 -17.61 -3.80
N ARG A 101 4.06 -17.61 -4.90
CA ARG A 101 4.59 -17.75 -6.25
C ARG A 101 5.57 -16.62 -6.59
N PHE A 102 6.75 -16.95 -7.10
CA PHE A 102 7.64 -15.96 -7.71
C PHE A 102 7.12 -15.57 -9.10
N LEU A 103 7.12 -14.29 -9.40
CA LEU A 103 6.65 -13.75 -10.68
C LEU A 103 7.86 -13.20 -11.46
N PRO A 104 8.37 -13.92 -12.48
CA PRO A 104 9.48 -13.44 -13.29
C PRO A 104 9.03 -12.28 -14.19
N ASP A 105 9.99 -11.45 -14.61
CA ASP A 105 9.80 -10.40 -15.62
C ASP A 105 8.71 -9.36 -15.29
N CYS A 106 8.37 -9.21 -14.00
CA CYS A 106 7.39 -8.24 -13.51
C CYS A 106 8.12 -7.10 -12.77
N PRO A 107 8.48 -5.98 -13.43
CA PRO A 107 9.20 -4.90 -12.75
C PRO A 107 8.33 -4.21 -11.71
N VAL A 108 8.96 -3.64 -10.68
CA VAL A 108 8.27 -2.87 -9.65
C VAL A 108 7.78 -1.55 -10.25
N TRP A 109 6.49 -1.24 -10.12
CA TRP A 109 5.87 -0.07 -10.76
C TRP A 109 6.54 1.25 -10.34
N LYS A 110 6.98 1.36 -9.07
CA LYS A 110 7.78 2.50 -8.61
C LYS A 110 9.00 2.75 -9.51
N ASP A 111 9.72 1.70 -9.90
CA ASP A 111 10.95 1.83 -10.68
C ASP A 111 10.65 2.21 -12.14
N GLU A 112 9.54 1.71 -12.70
CA GLU A 112 9.01 2.16 -14.00
C GLU A 112 8.69 3.66 -13.99
N LEU A 113 7.97 4.12 -12.95
CA LEU A 113 7.63 5.54 -12.79
C LEU A 113 8.87 6.42 -12.63
N ILE A 114 9.87 5.99 -11.84
CA ILE A 114 11.14 6.71 -11.67
C ILE A 114 11.89 6.83 -13.00
N ALA A 115 11.84 5.79 -13.82
CA ALA A 115 12.47 5.77 -15.12
C ALA A 115 11.67 6.52 -16.22
N GLY A 116 10.58 7.21 -15.86
CA GLY A 116 9.74 7.96 -16.79
C GLY A 116 8.79 7.10 -17.63
N ARG A 117 8.72 5.78 -17.38
CA ARG A 117 7.78 4.86 -18.04
C ARG A 117 6.44 4.92 -17.32
N VAL A 118 5.72 6.02 -17.54
CA VAL A 118 4.40 6.28 -16.95
C VAL A 118 3.32 5.90 -17.94
N ASP A 119 2.49 4.92 -17.60
CA ASP A 119 1.33 4.52 -18.40
C ASP A 119 0.02 4.80 -17.64
N PRO A 120 -0.79 5.79 -18.07
CA PRO A 120 -2.10 6.05 -17.48
C PRO A 120 -3.06 4.85 -17.57
N ALA A 121 -2.96 4.02 -18.61
CA ALA A 121 -3.82 2.84 -18.74
C ALA A 121 -3.50 1.79 -17.67
N PHE A 122 -2.22 1.61 -17.33
CA PHE A 122 -1.79 0.79 -16.20
C PHE A 122 -2.29 1.37 -14.86
N ALA A 123 -2.21 2.70 -14.67
CA ALA A 123 -2.74 3.34 -13.46
C ALA A 123 -4.27 3.15 -13.33
N ALA A 124 -5.01 3.21 -14.44
CA ALA A 124 -6.43 2.86 -14.47
C ALA A 124 -6.66 1.37 -14.12
N ALA A 125 -5.78 0.46 -14.55
CA ALA A 125 -5.85 -0.95 -14.17
C ALA A 125 -5.62 -1.16 -12.67
N VAL A 126 -4.71 -0.39 -12.06
CA VAL A 126 -4.53 -0.35 -10.59
C VAL A 126 -5.83 0.09 -9.91
N GLY A 127 -6.46 1.16 -10.40
CA GLY A 127 -7.76 1.63 -9.89
C GLY A 127 -8.86 0.56 -9.97
N ARG A 128 -8.96 -0.15 -11.11
CA ARG A 128 -9.91 -1.26 -11.30
C ARG A 128 -9.66 -2.44 -10.38
N GLY A 129 -8.39 -2.81 -10.19
CA GLY A 129 -8.03 -3.94 -9.32
C GLY A 129 -8.41 -3.69 -7.87
N ILE A 130 -8.07 -2.51 -7.34
CA ILE A 130 -8.35 -2.22 -5.92
C ILE A 130 -9.85 -1.98 -5.67
N VAL A 131 -10.56 -1.30 -6.57
CA VAL A 131 -12.01 -1.08 -6.43
C VAL A 131 -12.78 -2.41 -6.49
N ALA A 132 -12.34 -3.39 -7.29
CA ALA A 132 -12.96 -4.71 -7.34
C ALA A 132 -12.85 -5.46 -6.01
N VAL A 133 -11.71 -5.36 -5.31
CA VAL A 133 -11.54 -5.96 -3.97
C VAL A 133 -12.45 -5.28 -2.96
N HIS A 134 -12.55 -3.94 -3.02
CA HIS A 134 -13.44 -3.18 -2.15
C HIS A 134 -14.92 -3.53 -2.39
N ALA A 135 -15.37 -3.54 -3.65
CA ALA A 135 -16.73 -3.92 -4.02
C ALA A 135 -17.08 -5.33 -3.52
N ALA A 136 -16.17 -6.29 -3.74
CA ALA A 136 -16.40 -7.68 -3.35
C ALA A 136 -16.47 -7.89 -1.83
N THR A 137 -15.95 -6.97 -1.02
CA THR A 137 -15.86 -7.09 0.45
C THR A 137 -16.71 -6.06 1.19
N ALA A 138 -17.38 -5.17 0.46
CA ALA A 138 -18.16 -4.10 1.03
C ALA A 138 -19.31 -4.64 1.90
N ASN A 139 -19.46 -4.07 3.10
CA ASN A 139 -20.49 -4.40 4.09
C ASN A 139 -20.56 -5.89 4.54
N SER A 140 -19.52 -6.67 4.24
CA SER A 140 -19.38 -8.07 4.64
C SER A 140 -18.91 -8.19 6.10
N ALA A 141 -19.81 -8.68 6.98
CA ALA A 141 -19.46 -9.00 8.36
C ALA A 141 -18.38 -10.11 8.45
N ALA A 142 -18.39 -11.08 7.53
CA ALA A 142 -17.40 -12.14 7.50
C ALA A 142 -16.00 -11.60 7.18
N ASP A 143 -15.89 -10.70 6.18
CA ASP A 143 -14.62 -10.04 5.87
C ASP A 143 -14.20 -9.11 7.02
N ARG A 144 -15.14 -8.44 7.70
CA ARG A 144 -14.81 -7.63 8.89
C ARG A 144 -14.21 -8.46 10.01
N ASP A 145 -14.89 -9.54 10.38
CA ASP A 145 -14.51 -10.36 11.54
C ASP A 145 -13.19 -11.12 11.28
N ALA A 146 -12.82 -11.35 10.01
CA ALA A 146 -11.54 -11.91 9.60
C ALA A 146 -10.34 -10.95 9.73
N PHE A 147 -10.56 -9.65 9.94
CA PHE A 147 -9.50 -8.64 10.02
C PHE A 147 -9.58 -7.79 11.30
N PRO A 148 -9.30 -8.37 12.49
CA PRO A 148 -9.19 -7.64 13.76
C PRO A 148 -7.85 -6.89 13.85
N THR A 149 -7.59 -6.00 12.89
CA THR A 149 -6.28 -5.37 12.65
C THR A 149 -6.27 -3.86 12.88
N ASP A 150 -7.31 -3.31 13.50
CA ASP A 150 -7.48 -1.88 13.79
C ASP A 150 -6.27 -1.25 14.47
N ALA A 151 -5.77 -1.90 15.53
CA ALA A 151 -4.62 -1.40 16.29
C ALA A 151 -3.34 -1.36 15.42
N MET A 152 -3.15 -2.36 14.58
CA MET A 152 -2.02 -2.46 13.67
C MET A 152 -2.11 -1.38 12.57
N PHE A 153 -3.28 -1.23 11.95
CA PHE A 153 -3.51 -0.19 10.96
C PHE A 153 -3.31 1.21 11.56
N ARG A 154 -3.82 1.45 12.78
CA ARG A 154 -3.60 2.71 13.50
C ARG A 154 -2.11 2.97 13.71
N ALA A 155 -1.36 2.01 14.23
CA ALA A 155 0.08 2.15 14.48
C ALA A 155 0.90 2.38 13.20
N LEU A 156 0.51 1.75 12.08
CA LEU A 156 1.27 1.79 10.83
C LEU A 156 0.85 2.91 9.87
N ARG A 157 -0.39 3.41 9.96
CA ARG A 157 -0.97 4.37 9.01
C ARG A 157 -1.59 5.61 9.65
N VAL A 158 -2.32 5.49 10.74
CA VAL A 158 -2.97 6.67 11.35
C VAL A 158 -1.97 7.48 12.17
N ASP A 159 -1.25 6.85 13.10
CA ASP A 159 -0.31 7.50 14.00
C ASP A 159 0.85 8.21 13.26
N PRO A 160 1.58 7.56 12.33
CA PRO A 160 2.72 8.18 11.68
C PRO A 160 2.37 9.24 10.62
N PHE A 161 1.17 9.15 10.02
CA PHE A 161 0.78 10.06 8.94
C PHE A 161 -0.17 11.18 9.40
N LEU A 162 -1.10 10.92 10.31
CA LEU A 162 -2.09 11.91 10.75
C LEU A 162 -1.72 12.50 12.11
N LEU A 163 -1.66 11.66 13.15
CA LEU A 163 -1.55 12.15 14.53
C LEU A 163 -0.22 12.84 14.81
N PHE A 164 0.88 12.34 14.23
CA PHE A 164 2.18 12.97 14.40
C PHE A 164 2.26 14.38 13.80
N VAL A 165 1.59 14.61 12.67
CA VAL A 165 1.51 15.94 12.05
C VAL A 165 0.60 16.83 12.90
N ALA A 166 -0.55 16.31 13.34
CA ALA A 166 -1.49 17.04 14.21
C ALA A 166 -0.84 17.55 15.50
N GLN A 167 0.06 16.78 16.11
CA GLN A 167 0.79 17.16 17.32
C GLN A 167 1.77 18.33 17.11
N LYS A 168 2.18 18.58 15.87
CA LYS A 168 3.18 19.61 15.52
C LYS A 168 2.59 20.85 14.88
N ASP A 169 1.38 20.74 14.35
CA ASP A 169 0.73 21.83 13.63
C ASP A 169 -0.60 22.21 14.27
N ALA A 170 -0.58 23.28 15.06
CA ALA A 170 -1.75 23.74 15.82
C ALA A 170 -2.91 24.20 14.91
N GLU A 171 -2.62 24.70 13.71
CA GLU A 171 -3.63 25.16 12.75
C GLU A 171 -4.39 23.97 12.15
N LEU A 172 -3.67 22.90 11.80
CA LEU A 172 -4.24 21.72 11.15
C LEU A 172 -4.66 20.61 12.11
N ALA A 173 -4.28 20.71 13.39
CA ALA A 173 -4.51 19.68 14.41
C ALA A 173 -5.95 19.18 14.44
N SER A 174 -6.93 20.09 14.51
CA SER A 174 -8.35 19.74 14.59
C SER A 174 -8.80 18.90 13.38
N ALA A 175 -8.45 19.34 12.17
CA ALA A 175 -8.81 18.64 10.94
C ALA A 175 -8.15 17.25 10.86
N LEU A 176 -6.89 17.14 11.27
CA LEU A 176 -6.15 15.87 11.25
C LEU A 176 -6.63 14.87 12.31
N TYR A 177 -7.00 15.35 13.50
CA TYR A 177 -7.62 14.50 14.54
C TYR A 177 -8.98 13.98 14.08
N ALA A 178 -9.85 14.84 13.56
CA ALA A 178 -11.15 14.43 13.03
C ALA A 178 -10.99 13.39 11.90
N LEU A 179 -10.05 13.60 10.98
CA LEU A 179 -9.78 12.67 9.91
C LEU A 179 -9.25 11.31 10.41
N ALA A 180 -8.44 11.31 11.47
CA ALA A 180 -7.95 10.09 12.11
C ALA A 180 -9.07 9.30 12.79
N ASP A 181 -10.00 9.98 13.44
CA ASP A 181 -11.17 9.38 14.08
C ASP A 181 -12.15 8.80 13.05
N ASP A 182 -12.42 9.55 11.98
CA ASP A 182 -13.24 9.10 10.85
C ASP A 182 -12.66 7.84 10.20
N LEU A 183 -11.37 7.86 9.89
CA LEU A 183 -10.68 6.73 9.27
C LEU A 183 -10.65 5.49 10.18
N SER A 184 -10.52 5.68 11.49
CA SER A 184 -10.48 4.57 12.45
C SER A 184 -11.88 3.96 12.68
N SER A 185 -12.92 4.79 12.70
CA SER A 185 -14.29 4.37 13.01
C SER A 185 -15.04 3.76 11.83
N ARG A 186 -14.71 4.15 10.60
CA ARG A 186 -15.43 3.67 9.41
C ARG A 186 -15.03 2.24 9.05
N LYS A 187 -16.04 1.38 8.85
CA LYS A 187 -15.91 -0.06 8.54
C LYS A 187 -16.76 -0.43 7.33
N VAL A 188 -16.22 -0.23 6.13
CA VAL A 188 -16.98 -0.40 4.88
C VAL A 188 -16.47 -1.56 4.05
N ALA A 189 -15.17 -1.69 3.82
CA ALA A 189 -14.61 -2.72 2.94
C ALA A 189 -13.22 -3.18 3.41
N LEU A 190 -12.69 -4.25 2.80
CA LEU A 190 -11.35 -4.73 3.08
C LEU A 190 -10.30 -3.88 2.35
N VAL A 191 -9.56 -3.10 3.12
CA VAL A 191 -8.49 -2.19 2.68
C VAL A 191 -7.15 -2.93 2.72
N HIS A 192 -6.32 -2.78 1.70
CA HIS A 192 -4.94 -3.26 1.65
C HIS A 192 -4.04 -2.48 2.62
N GLY A 193 -4.23 -1.16 2.70
CA GLY A 193 -3.56 -0.28 3.65
C GLY A 193 -2.14 0.12 3.28
N ASP A 194 -1.61 -0.30 2.12
CA ASP A 194 -0.29 0.14 1.60
C ASP A 194 -0.24 0.09 0.07
N VAL A 195 -1.31 0.54 -0.60
CA VAL A 195 -1.36 0.61 -2.06
C VAL A 195 -0.42 1.70 -2.54
N SER A 196 0.85 1.35 -2.71
CA SER A 196 1.91 2.24 -3.16
C SER A 196 2.64 1.61 -4.34
N PRO A 197 3.21 2.41 -5.27
CA PRO A 197 3.88 1.86 -6.44
C PRO A 197 5.05 0.91 -6.13
N LYS A 198 5.62 0.95 -4.91
CA LYS A 198 6.67 0.00 -4.49
C LYS A 198 6.15 -1.42 -4.27
N ASN A 199 4.85 -1.55 -4.02
CA ASN A 199 4.15 -2.77 -3.64
C ASN A 199 3.30 -3.31 -4.81
N ILE A 200 3.54 -2.80 -6.02
CA ILE A 200 2.81 -3.19 -7.22
C ILE A 200 3.84 -3.61 -8.26
N LEU A 201 3.72 -4.84 -8.76
CA LEU A 201 4.47 -5.28 -9.93
C LEU A 201 3.65 -5.01 -11.20
N VAL A 202 4.35 -4.71 -12.29
CA VAL A 202 3.77 -4.63 -13.63
C VAL A 202 3.77 -6.04 -14.23
N GLY A 203 2.67 -6.76 -14.06
CA GLY A 203 2.48 -8.08 -14.65
C GLY A 203 1.97 -8.00 -16.10
N ALA A 204 2.08 -9.11 -16.82
CA ALA A 204 1.60 -9.23 -18.20
C ALA A 204 0.07 -9.01 -18.33
N ASP A 205 -0.69 -9.45 -17.33
CA ASP A 205 -2.16 -9.33 -17.29
C ASP A 205 -2.66 -8.08 -16.54
N GLY A 206 -1.74 -7.26 -16.02
CA GLY A 206 -2.08 -6.07 -15.23
C GLY A 206 -1.29 -5.95 -13.92
N PRO A 207 -1.77 -5.13 -12.98
CA PRO A 207 -1.07 -4.88 -11.73
C PRO A 207 -1.16 -6.08 -10.79
N VAL A 208 -0.03 -6.42 -10.17
CA VAL A 208 0.03 -7.42 -9.10
C VAL A 208 0.36 -6.73 -7.78
N PHE A 209 -0.59 -6.74 -6.86
CA PHE A 209 -0.48 -6.16 -5.52
C PHE A 209 0.26 -7.11 -4.57
N LEU A 210 1.17 -6.53 -3.77
CA LEU A 210 2.01 -7.20 -2.79
C LEU A 210 1.92 -6.45 -1.45
N ASP A 211 2.39 -7.06 -0.36
CA ASP A 211 2.70 -6.34 0.87
C ASP A 211 1.48 -5.70 1.54
N ALA A 212 0.38 -6.45 1.62
CA ALA A 212 -0.84 -6.10 2.35
C ALA A 212 -0.71 -6.31 3.87
N GLU A 213 0.49 -6.08 4.45
CA GLU A 213 0.74 -6.25 5.89
C GLU A 213 -0.05 -5.24 6.76
N CYS A 214 -0.53 -4.16 6.15
CA CYS A 214 -1.38 -3.15 6.77
C CYS A 214 -2.88 -3.39 6.55
N ALA A 215 -3.28 -4.56 6.05
CA ALA A 215 -4.67 -4.81 5.69
C ALA A 215 -5.61 -4.64 6.88
N VAL A 216 -6.76 -4.00 6.64
CA VAL A 216 -7.78 -3.70 7.65
C VAL A 216 -9.16 -3.67 7.02
N TYR A 217 -10.18 -4.09 7.77
CA TYR A 217 -11.54 -3.77 7.38
C TYR A 217 -11.85 -2.32 7.80
N GLY A 218 -11.98 -1.41 6.82
CA GLY A 218 -11.89 0.04 7.07
C GLY A 218 -12.56 0.90 6.02
N ASP A 219 -12.10 2.16 5.89
CA ASP A 219 -12.54 3.09 4.84
C ASP A 219 -11.79 2.82 3.52
N PRO A 220 -12.45 2.36 2.45
CA PRO A 220 -11.82 2.11 1.16
C PRO A 220 -11.22 3.37 0.51
N ALA A 221 -11.62 4.56 0.96
CA ALA A 221 -11.02 5.82 0.51
C ALA A 221 -9.51 5.88 0.80
N PHE A 222 -9.01 5.14 1.80
CA PHE A 222 -7.59 5.16 2.18
C PHE A 222 -6.67 4.66 1.06
N ASP A 223 -6.97 3.52 0.46
CA ASP A 223 -6.08 2.94 -0.56
C ASP A 223 -6.03 3.78 -1.83
N LEU A 224 -7.19 4.30 -2.26
CA LEU A 224 -7.27 5.26 -3.36
C LEU A 224 -6.42 6.50 -3.08
N ALA A 225 -6.57 7.07 -1.87
CA ALA A 225 -5.82 8.24 -1.46
C ALA A 225 -4.31 7.98 -1.39
N PHE A 226 -3.91 6.85 -0.83
CA PHE A 226 -2.51 6.49 -0.62
C PHE A 226 -1.76 6.30 -1.93
N CYS A 227 -2.36 5.60 -2.89
CA CYS A 227 -1.76 5.41 -4.21
C CYS A 227 -1.66 6.74 -4.97
N THR A 228 -2.73 7.54 -4.94
CA THR A 228 -2.79 8.86 -5.58
C THR A 228 -1.72 9.80 -5.02
N THR A 229 -1.54 9.86 -3.70
CA THR A 229 -0.46 10.62 -3.05
C THR A 229 0.91 10.28 -3.63
N HIS A 230 1.20 9.00 -3.86
CA HIS A 230 2.50 8.59 -4.42
C HIS A 230 2.71 9.01 -5.87
N LEU A 231 1.65 9.12 -6.67
CA LEU A 231 1.72 9.63 -8.05
C LEU A 231 1.92 11.15 -8.04
N LEU A 232 1.14 11.89 -7.24
CA LEU A 232 1.23 13.35 -7.13
C LEU A 232 2.57 13.83 -6.57
N LEU A 233 3.16 13.10 -5.60
CA LEU A 233 4.50 13.41 -5.09
C LEU A 233 5.58 13.23 -6.16
N LYS A 234 5.48 12.18 -6.98
CA LYS A 234 6.42 11.98 -8.09
C LYS A 234 6.20 13.03 -9.19
N ALA A 235 4.96 13.47 -9.38
CA ALA A 235 4.62 14.52 -10.35
C ALA A 235 5.38 15.82 -10.05
N VAL A 236 5.49 16.19 -8.76
CA VAL A 236 6.33 17.31 -8.30
C VAL A 236 7.81 16.97 -8.44
N TRP A 237 8.25 15.83 -7.90
CA TRP A 237 9.68 15.48 -7.84
C TRP A 237 10.35 15.32 -9.22
N LEU A 238 9.67 14.66 -10.16
CA LEU A 238 10.18 14.38 -11.51
C LEU A 238 9.76 15.45 -12.52
N GLY A 239 8.87 16.37 -12.16
CA GLY A 239 8.30 17.37 -13.07
C GLY A 239 7.46 16.79 -14.21
N HIS A 240 7.09 15.51 -14.17
CA HIS A 240 6.51 14.79 -15.31
C HIS A 240 4.97 14.88 -15.34
N GLU A 241 4.39 15.32 -16.47
CA GLU A 241 2.94 15.57 -16.59
C GLU A 241 2.08 14.32 -16.58
N ARG A 242 2.56 13.27 -17.25
CA ARG A 242 1.88 11.96 -17.29
C ARG A 242 1.63 11.34 -15.91
N LEU A 243 2.29 11.79 -14.84
CA LEU A 243 1.99 11.34 -13.48
C LEU A 243 0.67 11.91 -12.95
N GLY A 244 0.32 13.14 -13.35
CA GLY A 244 -1.01 13.70 -13.09
C GLY A 244 -2.09 12.99 -13.90
N GLU A 245 -1.81 12.69 -15.16
CA GLU A 245 -2.71 11.88 -16.01
C GLU A 245 -2.92 10.48 -15.45
N ALA A 246 -1.85 9.82 -14.98
CA ALA A 246 -1.94 8.52 -14.33
C ALA A 246 -2.76 8.56 -13.04
N ALA A 247 -2.60 9.62 -12.24
CA ALA A 247 -3.43 9.83 -11.04
C ALA A 247 -4.91 10.02 -11.41
N ALA A 248 -5.21 10.81 -12.44
CA ALA A 248 -6.57 11.04 -12.92
C ALA A 248 -7.19 9.74 -13.43
N ALA A 249 -6.47 8.98 -14.26
CA ALA A 249 -6.93 7.71 -14.81
C ALA A 249 -7.17 6.65 -13.73
N LEU A 250 -6.34 6.61 -12.68
CA LEU A 250 -6.55 5.76 -11.51
C LEU A 250 -7.84 6.13 -10.77
N VAL A 251 -8.03 7.42 -10.47
CA VAL A 251 -9.21 7.93 -9.75
C VAL A 251 -10.49 7.71 -10.54
N GLU A 252 -10.48 7.98 -11.84
CA GLU A 252 -11.64 7.78 -12.73
C GLU A 252 -12.03 6.30 -12.79
N ALA A 253 -11.05 5.42 -12.99
CA ALA A 253 -11.29 3.98 -13.07
C ALA A 253 -11.78 3.41 -11.74
N TYR A 254 -11.26 3.91 -10.61
CA TYR A 254 -11.77 3.56 -9.30
C TYR A 254 -13.22 4.04 -9.12
N ARG A 255 -13.51 5.32 -9.42
CA ARG A 255 -14.87 5.89 -9.31
C ARG A 255 -15.90 5.07 -10.07
N ALA A 256 -15.56 4.65 -11.28
CA ALA A 256 -16.44 3.86 -12.15
C ALA A 256 -16.80 2.48 -11.57
N GLY A 257 -16.00 1.94 -10.65
CA GLY A 257 -16.26 0.65 -10.00
C GLY A 257 -16.95 0.74 -8.65
N ILE A 258 -17.29 1.95 -8.16
CA ILE A 258 -18.01 2.11 -6.90
C ILE A 258 -19.48 1.78 -7.12
N ASP A 259 -19.97 0.74 -6.45
CA ASP A 259 -21.39 0.32 -6.48
C ASP A 259 -21.98 0.05 -5.09
N TRP A 260 -21.21 0.25 -4.02
CA TRP A 260 -21.58 -0.14 -2.64
C TRP A 260 -21.84 1.04 -1.69
N GLU A 261 -21.52 2.27 -2.09
CA GLU A 261 -21.78 3.50 -1.33
C GLU A 261 -21.87 4.71 -2.28
N ASP A 262 -22.15 5.90 -1.75
CA ASP A 262 -22.15 7.13 -2.54
C ASP A 262 -20.72 7.46 -3.01
N ALA A 263 -20.55 7.52 -4.33
CA ALA A 263 -19.25 7.74 -4.95
C ALA A 263 -18.69 9.14 -4.65
N ASP A 264 -19.53 10.16 -4.61
CA ASP A 264 -19.08 11.54 -4.40
C ASP A 264 -18.65 11.76 -2.93
N GLU A 265 -19.37 11.14 -1.98
CA GLU A 265 -18.95 11.11 -0.58
C GLU A 265 -17.62 10.37 -0.40
N LEU A 266 -17.43 9.20 -1.05
CA LEU A 266 -16.15 8.47 -1.01
C LEU A 266 -15.01 9.32 -1.56
N LEU A 267 -15.19 9.95 -2.73
CA LEU A 267 -14.17 10.79 -3.35
C LEU A 267 -13.81 12.00 -2.50
N LEU A 268 -14.78 12.58 -1.76
CA LEU A 268 -14.50 13.63 -0.79
C LEU A 268 -13.63 13.13 0.38
N ARG A 269 -13.93 11.94 0.92
CA ARG A 269 -13.09 11.32 1.96
C ARG A 269 -11.68 11.03 1.44
N ALA A 270 -11.58 10.49 0.23
CA ALA A 270 -10.30 10.21 -0.41
C ALA A 270 -9.50 11.50 -0.64
N GLY A 271 -10.14 12.61 -1.02
CA GLY A 271 -9.48 13.89 -1.22
C GLY A 271 -8.91 14.48 0.07
N LYS A 272 -9.69 14.42 1.18
CA LYS A 272 -9.21 14.77 2.53
C LYS A 272 -8.00 13.93 2.95
N LEU A 273 -8.07 12.62 2.74
CA LEU A 273 -6.98 11.69 3.04
C LEU A 273 -5.74 11.98 2.17
N THR A 274 -5.90 12.22 0.88
CA THR A 274 -4.79 12.56 -0.02
C THR A 274 -4.08 13.83 0.42
N ALA A 275 -4.81 14.88 0.81
CA ALA A 275 -4.23 16.11 1.33
C ALA A 275 -3.41 15.85 2.62
N ALA A 276 -3.97 15.09 3.56
CA ALA A 276 -3.27 14.74 4.80
C ALA A 276 -2.02 13.89 4.54
N LEU A 277 -2.12 12.89 3.67
CA LEU A 277 -1.02 12.00 3.30
C LEU A 277 0.08 12.74 2.55
N LEU A 278 -0.27 13.68 1.66
CA LEU A 278 0.72 14.55 1.00
C LEU A 278 1.53 15.36 2.01
N LEU A 279 0.86 16.00 2.98
CA LEU A 279 1.53 16.75 4.04
C LEU A 279 2.40 15.83 4.91
N ALA A 280 1.88 14.65 5.27
CA ALA A 280 2.61 13.65 6.05
C ALA A 280 3.87 13.15 5.36
N ARG A 281 3.89 13.08 4.02
CA ARG A 281 5.09 12.72 3.26
C ARG A 281 6.12 13.86 3.19
N VAL A 282 5.83 15.04 3.75
CA VAL A 282 6.77 16.13 3.96
C VAL A 282 7.15 16.27 5.44
N GLU A 283 6.16 16.24 6.34
CA GLU A 283 6.32 16.62 7.76
C GLU A 283 6.05 15.47 8.77
N GLY A 284 5.58 14.32 8.29
CA GLY A 284 5.23 13.14 9.09
C GLY A 284 6.43 12.30 9.54
N LYS A 285 6.15 11.15 10.20
CA LYS A 285 7.21 10.21 10.64
C LYS A 285 7.89 9.46 9.50
N SER A 286 7.24 9.39 8.33
CA SER A 286 7.75 8.75 7.13
C SER A 286 7.71 9.76 5.97
N PRO A 287 8.67 10.69 5.88
CA PRO A 287 8.76 11.58 4.74
C PRO A 287 9.15 10.82 3.46
N ALA A 288 8.84 11.38 2.29
CA ALA A 288 9.29 10.86 1.00
C ALA A 288 10.81 11.02 0.86
N PRO A 289 11.60 9.92 0.82
CA PRO A 289 13.06 10.01 0.89
C PRO A 289 13.68 10.68 -0.36
N TYR A 290 12.99 10.63 -1.49
CA TYR A 290 13.42 11.26 -2.74
C TYR A 290 13.07 12.75 -2.82
N LEU A 291 12.18 13.25 -1.97
CA LEU A 291 11.74 14.65 -1.99
C LEU A 291 12.73 15.50 -1.17
N THR A 292 13.96 15.64 -1.65
CA THR A 292 15.03 16.33 -0.91
C THR A 292 15.06 17.84 -1.15
N ASP A 293 14.64 18.29 -2.34
CA ASP A 293 14.60 19.70 -2.72
C ASP A 293 13.60 20.49 -1.86
N PRO A 294 14.05 21.55 -1.14
CA PRO A 294 13.17 22.43 -0.37
C PRO A 294 12.02 23.04 -1.19
N HIS A 295 12.24 23.33 -2.47
CA HIS A 295 11.22 23.88 -3.35
C HIS A 295 10.10 22.87 -3.61
N HIS A 296 10.44 21.62 -3.90
CA HIS A 296 9.46 20.54 -4.06
C HIS A 296 8.68 20.30 -2.76
N LYS A 297 9.36 20.28 -1.60
CA LYS A 297 8.69 20.19 -0.30
C LYS A 297 7.70 21.33 -0.10
N GLN A 298 8.08 22.55 -0.45
CA GLN A 298 7.23 23.73 -0.32
C GLN A 298 5.98 23.63 -1.19
N ILE A 299 6.12 23.22 -2.46
CA ILE A 299 4.99 23.02 -3.40
C ILE A 299 3.97 22.03 -2.83
N VAL A 300 4.44 20.88 -2.34
CA VAL A 300 3.57 19.84 -1.77
C VAL A 300 2.90 20.37 -0.50
N ARG A 301 3.69 20.97 0.40
CA ARG A 301 3.22 21.48 1.69
C ARG A 301 2.12 22.51 1.51
N ASP A 302 2.35 23.57 0.73
CA ASP A 302 1.43 24.69 0.64
C ASP A 302 0.06 24.26 0.09
N GLN A 303 0.06 23.43 -0.95
CA GLN A 303 -1.17 22.87 -1.52
C GLN A 303 -1.87 21.93 -0.55
N ALA A 304 -1.14 21.03 0.11
CA ALA A 304 -1.72 20.08 1.07
C ALA A 304 -2.35 20.79 2.27
N ARG A 305 -1.71 21.85 2.80
CA ARG A 305 -2.27 22.69 3.87
C ARG A 305 -3.56 23.37 3.41
N ALA A 306 -3.54 24.00 2.23
CA ALA A 306 -4.72 24.66 1.69
C ALA A 306 -5.89 23.69 1.51
N LEU A 307 -5.62 22.48 1.02
CA LEU A 307 -6.62 21.42 0.84
C LEU A 307 -7.11 20.81 2.16
N LEU A 308 -6.32 20.82 3.23
CA LEU A 308 -6.79 20.42 4.57
C LEU A 308 -7.75 21.45 5.16
N LEU A 309 -7.53 22.74 4.90
CA LEU A 309 -8.38 23.83 5.36
C LEU A 309 -9.63 24.02 4.48
N ALA A 310 -9.52 23.72 3.19
CA ALA A 310 -10.60 23.74 2.22
C ALA A 310 -10.62 22.43 1.41
N PRO A 311 -11.18 21.34 1.98
CA PRO A 311 -11.21 20.04 1.33
C PRO A 311 -11.93 20.03 -0.01
N ALA A 312 -11.38 19.27 -0.95
CA ALA A 312 -11.98 18.98 -2.25
C ALA A 312 -12.04 17.45 -2.47
N PRO A 313 -13.00 16.96 -3.27
CA PRO A 313 -12.97 15.61 -3.81
C PRO A 313 -11.65 15.29 -4.52
N ILE A 314 -11.21 14.03 -4.46
CA ILE A 314 -9.89 13.62 -4.96
C ILE A 314 -9.69 13.85 -6.46
N ASP A 315 -10.74 13.72 -7.27
CA ASP A 315 -10.73 14.03 -8.70
C ASP A 315 -10.48 15.52 -8.95
N ALA A 316 -11.18 16.40 -8.24
CA ALA A 316 -10.95 17.85 -8.28
C ALA A 316 -9.55 18.21 -7.76
N LEU A 317 -9.08 17.55 -6.69
CA LEU A 317 -7.73 17.72 -6.16
C LEU A 317 -6.67 17.37 -7.21
N VAL A 318 -6.80 16.21 -7.87
CA VAL A 318 -5.87 15.75 -8.90
C VAL A 318 -5.88 16.68 -10.11
N ALA A 319 -7.06 17.10 -10.57
CA ALA A 319 -7.20 18.00 -11.71
C ALA A 319 -6.54 19.37 -11.48
N ASN A 320 -6.50 19.84 -10.23
CA ASN A 320 -5.92 21.13 -9.85
C ASN A 320 -4.53 21.02 -9.22
N TRP A 321 -3.93 19.82 -9.19
CA TRP A 321 -2.64 19.60 -8.55
C TRP A 321 -1.51 20.26 -9.34
N LYS A 322 -0.85 21.23 -8.73
CA LYS A 322 0.29 21.92 -9.33
C LYS A 322 1.58 21.16 -9.06
N ARG A 323 2.32 20.87 -10.14
CA ARG A 323 3.65 20.26 -10.09
C ARG A 323 4.76 21.29 -9.85
N THR A 324 4.53 22.53 -10.27
CA THR A 324 5.44 23.67 -10.17
C THR A 324 4.74 24.83 -9.45
N LYS A 325 5.48 25.88 -9.05
CA LYS A 325 4.89 27.05 -8.38
C LYS A 325 4.11 28.00 -9.31
N GLU A 326 4.13 27.78 -10.62
CA GLU A 326 3.44 28.62 -11.61
C GLU A 326 1.91 28.40 -11.57
#